data_AF-I3R741-F1
#
_entry.id   AF-I3R741-F1
#
_cell.length_a   1.000
_cell.length_b   1.000
_cell.length_c   1.000
_cell.angle_alpha   90.00
_cell.angle_beta   90.00
_cell.angle_gamma   90.00
#
_symmetry.space_group_name_H-M   'P 1'
#
loop_
_entity.id
_entity.type
_entity.pdbx_description
1 polymer ?
#
loop_
_entity_poly.entity_id
_entity_poly.type
_entity_poly.pdbx_seq_one_letter_code
_entity_poly.pdbx_strand_id
1 'polypeptide(L)'
;MLPLQLIDTFLLDYNIGQALLLVFILSTVGALPLKSRRIIGINTVIFGLIFLLTPVTLAKPHYLFFGVTLLIVGPILYVTGRR
;
A
#
# COMPACT_ATOMS: atom_id res chain seq x y z
N MET A 1 1.99 -28.99 8.49
CA MET A 1 2.37 -28.06 9.58
C MET A 1 2.88 -26.69 9.08
N LEU A 2 2.85 -26.42 7.77
CA LEU A 2 3.35 -25.17 7.19
C LEU A 2 2.50 -23.89 7.37
N PRO A 3 1.15 -23.93 7.51
CA PRO A 3 0.36 -22.69 7.55
C PRO A 3 0.60 -21.86 8.80
N LEU A 4 0.67 -22.51 9.96
CA LEU A 4 0.80 -21.83 11.25
C LEU A 4 2.17 -21.16 11.40
N GLN A 5 3.22 -21.77 10.87
CA GLN A 5 4.58 -21.23 10.92
C GLN A 5 4.77 -20.01 10.01
N LEU A 6 4.09 -19.97 8.85
CA LEU A 6 4.02 -18.78 7.99
C LEU A 6 3.29 -17.62 8.68
N ILE A 7 2.19 -17.93 9.38
CA ILE A 7 1.43 -16.95 10.15
C ILE A 7 2.26 -16.46 11.35
N ASP A 8 2.90 -17.35 12.10
CA ASP A 8 3.73 -16.98 13.25
C ASP A 8 4.95 -16.15 12.85
N THR A 9 5.62 -16.46 11.74
CA THR A 9 6.74 -15.64 11.24
C THR A 9 6.25 -14.27 10.75
N PHE A 10 5.03 -14.20 10.21
CA PHE A 10 4.37 -12.94 9.86
C PHE A 10 3.87 -12.15 11.08
N LEU A 11 3.58 -12.78 12.21
CA LEU A 11 3.16 -12.07 13.43
C LEU A 11 4.33 -11.69 14.35
N LEU A 12 5.40 -12.49 14.41
CA LEU A 12 6.47 -12.32 15.39
C LEU A 12 7.65 -11.46 14.92
N ASP A 13 7.93 -11.37 13.62
CA ASP A 13 9.16 -10.71 13.11
C ASP A 13 8.89 -9.65 12.03
N TYR A 14 7.62 -9.29 11.85
CA TYR A 14 7.17 -8.66 10.62
C TYR A 14 7.12 -7.15 10.72
N ASN A 15 7.77 -6.50 9.75
CA ASN A 15 7.66 -5.07 9.56
C ASN A 15 6.28 -4.76 8.96
N ILE A 16 5.38 -4.12 9.71
CA ILE A 16 4.01 -3.79 9.26
C ILE A 16 4.00 -3.10 7.89
N GLY A 17 5.05 -2.33 7.57
CA GLY A 17 5.24 -1.73 6.25
C GLY A 17 5.26 -2.72 5.08
N GLN A 18 5.82 -3.92 5.25
CA GLN A 18 5.81 -4.97 4.21
C GLN A 18 4.38 -5.49 3.93
N ALA A 19 3.54 -5.57 4.96
CA ALA A 19 2.18 -6.12 4.86
C ALA A 19 1.33 -5.10 4.14
N LEU A 20 1.43 -3.84 4.57
CA LEU A 20 0.79 -2.72 3.90
C LEU A 20 1.22 -2.63 2.44
N LEU A 21 2.49 -2.90 2.13
CA LEU A 21 3.00 -2.91 0.76
C LEU A 21 2.40 -4.07 -0.04
N LEU A 22 2.33 -5.26 0.53
CA LEU A 22 1.73 -6.42 -0.11
C LEU A 22 0.23 -6.16 -0.39
N VAL A 23 -0.51 -5.66 0.59
CA VAL A 23 -1.94 -5.32 0.43
C VAL A 23 -2.11 -4.22 -0.61
N PHE A 24 -1.24 -3.20 -0.64
CA PHE A 24 -1.26 -2.16 -1.68
C PHE A 24 -1.09 -2.77 -3.08
N ILE A 25 -0.11 -3.67 -3.27
CA ILE A 25 0.13 -4.35 -4.55
C ILE A 25 -1.09 -5.18 -4.93
N LEU A 26 -1.59 -6.03 -4.03
CA LEU A 26 -2.74 -6.91 -4.30
C LEU A 26 -3.99 -6.10 -4.61
N SER A 27 -4.26 -5.03 -3.87
CA SER A 27 -5.37 -4.12 -4.12
C SER A 27 -5.24 -3.42 -5.47
N THR A 28 -4.04 -2.93 -5.80
CA THR A 28 -3.79 -2.28 -7.09
C THR A 28 -3.96 -3.25 -8.25
N VAL A 29 -3.40 -4.47 -8.16
CA VAL A 29 -3.57 -5.52 -9.16
C VAL A 29 -5.03 -5.94 -9.28
N GLY A 30 -5.74 -6.08 -8.16
CA GLY A 30 -7.17 -6.37 -8.13
C GLY A 30 -8.05 -5.26 -8.69
N ALA A 31 -7.58 -4.01 -8.70
CA ALA A 31 -8.25 -2.87 -9.31
C ALA A 31 -7.96 -2.73 -10.83
N LEU A 32 -6.92 -3.37 -11.37
CA LEU A 32 -6.59 -3.31 -12.80
C LEU A 32 -7.74 -3.76 -13.72
N PRO A 33 -8.49 -4.85 -13.44
CA PRO A 33 -9.61 -5.29 -14.27
C PRO A 33 -10.74 -4.25 -14.40
N LEU A 34 -10.86 -3.31 -13.45
CA LEU A 34 -11.87 -2.25 -13.47
C LEU A 34 -11.58 -1.18 -14.54
N LYS A 35 -10.39 -1.19 -15.16
CA LYS A 35 -9.94 -0.28 -16.22
C LYS A 35 -10.06 1.21 -15.90
N SER A 36 -10.28 1.58 -14.63
CA SER A 36 -10.46 2.95 -14.20
C SER A 36 -9.20 3.48 -13.54
N ARG A 37 -8.48 4.36 -14.25
CA ARG A 37 -7.32 5.07 -13.69
C ARG A 37 -7.67 5.90 -12.46
N ARG A 38 -8.92 6.38 -12.35
CA ARG A 38 -9.40 7.08 -11.16
C ARG A 38 -9.44 6.18 -9.93
N ILE A 39 -9.86 4.92 -10.08
CA ILE A 39 -9.89 3.95 -8.97
C ILE A 39 -8.46 3.64 -8.53
N ILE A 40 -7.53 3.45 -9.46
CA ILE A 40 -6.11 3.26 -9.15
C ILE A 40 -5.55 4.49 -8.43
N GLY A 41 -5.87 5.70 -8.88
CA GLY A 41 -5.48 6.95 -8.22
C GLY A 41 -6.01 7.07 -6.79
N ILE A 42 -7.30 6.79 -6.56
CA ILE A 42 -7.91 6.76 -5.23
C ILE A 42 -7.20 5.74 -4.34
N ASN A 43 -7.00 4.51 -4.83
CA ASN A 43 -6.30 3.47 -4.08
C ASN A 43 -4.89 3.92 -3.67
N THR A 44 -4.17 4.53 -4.60
CA THR A 44 -2.81 5.07 -4.39
C THR A 44 -2.81 6.14 -3.30
N VAL A 45 -3.76 7.09 -3.31
CA VAL A 45 -3.88 8.12 -2.28
C VAL A 45 -4.18 7.51 -0.91
N ILE A 46 -5.12 6.57 -0.85
CA ILE A 46 -5.52 5.89 0.39
C ILE A 46 -4.31 5.17 1.01
N PHE A 47 -3.58 4.37 0.22
CA PHE A 47 -2.39 3.70 0.74
C PHE A 47 -1.26 4.68 1.09
N GLY A 48 -1.12 5.79 0.36
CA GLY A 48 -0.20 6.87 0.73
C GLY A 48 -0.50 7.44 2.12
N LEU A 49 -1.78 7.68 2.43
CA LEU A 49 -2.21 8.10 3.77
C LEU A 49 -1.97 7.02 4.81
N ILE A 50 -2.28 5.75 4.53
CA ILE A 50 -2.06 4.65 5.46
C ILE A 50 -0.57 4.54 5.82
N PHE A 51 0.33 4.60 4.83
CA PHE A 51 1.76 4.57 5.07
C PHE A 51 2.27 5.79 5.84
N LEU A 52 1.74 6.98 5.55
CA LEU A 52 2.10 8.20 6.27
C LEU A 52 1.66 8.16 7.75
N LEU A 53 0.47 7.61 8.01
CA LEU A 53 -0.11 7.51 9.35
C LEU A 53 0.42 6.29 10.14
N THR A 54 1.15 5.38 9.49
CA THR A 54 1.75 4.23 10.17
C THR A 54 2.93 4.70 11.02
N PRO A 55 2.94 4.44 12.34
CA PRO A 55 4.05 4.80 13.21
C PRO A 55 5.38 4.20 12.76
N VAL A 56 6.47 4.98 12.85
CA VAL A 56 7.83 4.53 12.50
C VAL A 56 8.39 3.47 13.46
N THR A 57 7.74 3.26 14.60
CA THR A 57 8.01 2.15 15.52
C THR A 57 7.49 0.80 15.00
N LEU A 58 6.51 0.83 14.09
CA LEU A 58 5.85 -0.34 13.50
C LEU A 58 6.35 -0.64 12.08
N ALA A 59 6.80 0.39 11.36
CA ALA A 59 7.35 0.27 10.02
C ALA A 59 8.64 1.08 9.88
N LYS A 60 9.64 0.51 9.19
CA LYS A 60 10.91 1.20 8.91
C LYS A 60 10.66 2.55 8.22
N PRO A 61 11.50 3.59 8.48
CA PRO A 61 11.28 4.95 7.95
C PRO A 61 11.11 5.06 6.43
N HIS A 62 11.68 4.14 5.64
CA HIS A 62 11.50 4.14 4.19
C HIS A 62 10.04 3.94 3.74
N TYR A 63 9.20 3.29 4.54
CA TYR A 63 7.77 3.15 4.23
C TYR A 63 7.00 4.46 4.38
N LEU A 64 7.42 5.34 5.29
CA LEU A 64 6.85 6.69 5.40
C LEU A 64 7.16 7.49 4.13
N PHE A 65 8.42 7.47 3.67
CA PHE A 65 8.81 8.16 2.43
C PHE A 65 8.10 7.58 1.20
N PHE A 66 7.87 6.27 1.18
CA PHE A 66 7.03 5.64 0.18
C PHE A 66 5.59 6.15 0.22
N GLY A 67 4.99 6.29 1.42
CA GLY A 67 3.68 6.92 1.63
C GLY A 67 3.58 8.35 1.10
N VAL A 68 4.60 9.18 1.36
CA VAL A 68 4.70 10.54 0.83
C VAL A 68 4.75 10.52 -0.71
N THR A 69 5.53 9.60 -1.28
CA THR A 69 5.61 9.43 -2.74
C THR A 69 4.26 9.07 -3.34
N LEU A 70 3.54 8.13 -2.72
CA LEU A 70 2.18 7.74 -3.11
C LEU A 70 1.18 8.89 -3.02
N LEU A 71 1.29 9.75 -2.00
CA LEU A 71 0.45 10.94 -1.85
C LEU A 71 0.67 11.99 -2.94
N ILE A 72 1.85 12.02 -3.56
CA ILE A 72 2.14 12.89 -4.70
C ILE A 72 1.65 12.23 -5.99
N VAL A 73 1.93 10.94 -6.18
CA VAL A 73 1.59 10.21 -7.41
C VAL A 73 0.08 9.96 -7.53
N GLY A 74 -0.60 9.67 -6.42
CA GLY A 74 -2.03 9.32 -6.40
C GLY A 74 -2.95 10.39 -7.00
N PRO A 75 -2.85 11.67 -6.61
CA PRO A 75 -3.62 12.75 -7.22
C PRO A 75 -3.29 12.92 -8.71
N ILE A 76 -2.04 12.76 -9.11
CA ILE A 76 -1.65 12.81 -10.54
C ILE A 76 -2.35 11.70 -11.32
N LEU A 77 -2.35 10.46 -10.81
CA LEU A 77 -3.05 9.33 -11.42
C LEU A 77 -4.57 9.57 -11.50
N TYR A 78 -5.15 10.17 -10.45
CA TYR A 78 -6.57 10.50 -10.42
C TYR A 78 -6.95 11.53 -11.48
N VAL A 79 -6.22 12.64 -11.55
CA VAL A 79 -6.51 13.76 -12.46
C VAL A 79 -6.21 13.39 -13.93
N THR A 80 -5.17 12.60 -14.17
CA THR A 80 -4.80 12.13 -15.52
C THR A 80 -5.65 10.96 -16.01
N GLY A 81 -6.43 10.33 -15.13
CA GLY A 81 -7.45 9.34 -15.47
C GLY A 81 -8.65 9.95 -16.20
N ARG A 82 -8.45 10.37 -17.45
CA ARG A 82 -9.55 10.65 -18.40
C ARG A 82 -10.05 9.31 -18.95
N ARG A 83 -11.32 9.02 -18.64
CA ARG A 83 -12.12 7.82 -18.98
C ARG A 83 -11.33 6.61 -19.45
#